data_AF-A0AAF3F2V9-F1
#
_entry.id   AF-A0AAF3F2V9-F1
#
_cell.length_a   1.000
_cell.length_b   1.000
_cell.length_c   1.000
_cell.angle_alpha   90.00
_cell.angle_beta   90.00
_cell.angle_gamma   90.00
#
_symmetry.space_group_name_H-M   'P 1'
#
loop_
_entity.id
_entity.type
_entity.pdbx_description
1 polymer ?
#
loop_
_entity_poly.entity_id
_entity_poly.type
_entity_poly.pdbx_seq_one_letter_code
_entity_poly.pdbx_strand_id
1 'polypeptide(L)'
;MKLFLAVLAVQSVAAIGENAMDLQTITGIIGGIGNMLGSTVETVNVPAKLLMGKWHQMYKAAINFDVFRTQMFCQVAYFKENSVMGADGFSIEEAYRVVSKNGPIETYKRDMNKVGSGQYWMYTEEYFYPRQFYIIHTGPGYDNETLTTMAPEGLQYLVISDANRLSLMVFARDPVAFYQKYNEEVNTYLKKKGFGGNVFWNSPKPIYQGQDCEWPTEKEVFARRVLKNQEQNEKSKSSTEKSIISDSPFADFIKNPKKILDQLAKQ
;
A
#
# COMPACT_ATOMS: atom_id res chain seq x y z
N MET A 1 21.26 76.23 -3.48
CA MET A 1 21.87 74.96 -3.06
C MET A 1 21.08 74.37 -1.90
N LYS A 2 20.11 73.49 -2.18
CA LYS A 2 19.55 72.50 -1.25
C LYS A 2 19.29 71.23 -2.05
N LEU A 3 19.98 70.19 -1.60
CA LEU A 3 20.00 68.80 -2.05
C LEU A 3 18.80 68.05 -1.44
N PHE A 4 18.54 66.82 -1.89
CA PHE A 4 17.59 65.78 -1.40
C PHE A 4 16.21 65.77 -2.06
N LEU A 5 15.64 64.65 -2.53
CA LEU A 5 16.05 63.24 -2.55
C LEU A 5 15.23 62.56 -3.67
N ALA A 6 15.88 61.86 -4.60
CA ALA A 6 15.18 61.08 -5.62
C ALA A 6 14.60 59.80 -4.99
N VAL A 7 13.26 59.70 -4.96
CA VAL A 7 12.58 58.45 -4.59
C VAL A 7 12.66 57.52 -5.80
N LEU A 8 13.59 56.57 -5.74
CA LEU A 8 13.59 55.40 -6.61
C LEU A 8 12.39 54.53 -6.21
N ALA A 9 11.32 54.60 -7.00
CA ALA A 9 10.27 53.61 -6.97
C ALA A 9 10.86 52.28 -7.41
N VAL A 10 11.12 51.40 -6.45
CA VAL A 10 11.38 49.97 -6.73
C VAL A 10 10.05 49.39 -7.18
N GLN A 11 9.79 49.45 -8.49
CA GLN A 11 8.76 48.62 -9.10
C GLN A 11 9.26 47.18 -9.06
N SER A 12 8.71 46.38 -8.17
CA SER A 12 8.83 44.93 -8.22
C SER A 12 8.19 44.46 -9.52
N VAL A 13 9.03 44.19 -10.52
CA VAL A 13 8.62 43.48 -11.73
C VAL A 13 8.29 42.05 -11.30
N ALA A 14 7.01 41.76 -11.11
CA ALA A 14 6.54 40.38 -11.01
C ALA A 14 6.79 39.72 -12.36
N ALA A 15 7.73 38.79 -12.41
CA ALA A 15 7.95 37.97 -13.60
C ALA A 15 6.69 37.11 -13.84
N ILE A 16 6.29 37.02 -15.11
CA ILE A 16 5.19 36.14 -15.55
C ILE A 16 5.62 34.69 -15.25
N GLY A 17 5.04 34.10 -14.21
CA GLY A 17 5.35 32.74 -13.77
C GLY A 17 5.22 32.52 -12.26
N GLU A 18 5.20 33.57 -11.45
CA GLU A 18 4.97 33.45 -10.01
C GLU A 18 3.46 33.45 -9.73
N ASN A 19 2.84 32.27 -9.75
CA ASN A 19 1.59 32.11 -9.01
C ASN A 19 1.93 32.38 -7.55
N ALA A 20 1.55 33.56 -7.06
CA ALA A 20 1.52 33.85 -5.63
C ALA A 20 0.83 32.67 -4.95
N MET A 21 1.59 31.88 -4.21
CA MET A 21 1.12 30.70 -3.52
C MET A 21 -0.06 31.16 -2.65
N ASP A 22 -1.27 30.81 -3.07
CA ASP A 22 -2.51 31.33 -2.52
C ASP A 22 -2.53 31.10 -1.00
N LEU A 23 -2.95 32.10 -0.23
CA LEU A 23 -3.00 32.05 1.22
C LEU A 23 -3.88 30.87 1.69
N GLN A 24 -4.89 30.47 0.92
CA GLN A 24 -5.69 29.27 1.19
C GLN A 24 -4.88 28.00 0.94
N THR A 25 -4.01 28.00 -0.08
CA THR A 25 -3.05 26.91 -0.37
C THR A 25 -2.08 26.73 0.80
N ILE A 26 -1.44 27.81 1.26
CA ILE A 26 -0.51 27.81 2.40
C ILE A 26 -1.24 27.39 3.70
N THR A 27 -2.42 27.93 3.96
CA THR A 27 -3.21 27.59 5.15
C THR A 27 -3.60 26.12 5.16
N GLY A 28 -3.98 25.54 4.02
CA GLY A 28 -4.28 24.11 3.96
C GLY A 28 -3.04 23.21 3.96
N ILE A 29 -1.87 23.67 3.51
CA ILE A 29 -0.60 22.95 3.69
C ILE A 29 -0.22 22.93 5.18
N ILE A 30 -0.24 24.09 5.85
CA ILE A 30 0.07 24.21 7.28
C ILE A 30 -0.96 23.46 8.13
N GLY A 31 -2.25 23.52 7.79
CA GLY A 31 -3.30 22.76 8.45
C GLY A 31 -3.15 21.24 8.23
N GLY A 32 -2.76 20.81 7.04
CA GLY A 32 -2.45 19.40 6.74
C GLY A 32 -1.23 18.89 7.51
N ILE A 33 -0.15 19.68 7.58
CA ILE A 33 1.05 19.36 8.36
C ILE A 33 0.76 19.39 9.88
N GLY A 34 -0.03 20.36 10.35
CA GLY A 34 -0.44 20.43 11.75
C GLY A 34 -1.30 19.24 12.18
N ASN A 35 -2.20 18.77 11.32
CA ASN A 35 -2.99 17.56 11.54
C ASN A 35 -2.14 16.28 11.46
N MET A 36 -1.06 16.27 10.68
CA MET A 36 -0.08 15.18 10.61
C MET A 36 0.80 15.10 11.87
N LEU A 37 1.17 16.25 12.45
CA LEU A 37 2.00 16.37 13.66
C LEU A 37 1.17 16.37 14.96
N GLY A 38 -0.15 16.49 14.86
CA GLY A 38 -1.09 16.38 15.98
C GLY A 38 -1.07 14.98 16.60
N SER A 39 -1.17 14.94 17.93
CA SER A 39 -1.15 13.74 18.78
C SER A 39 -1.89 12.52 18.22
N THR A 40 -1.30 11.34 18.47
CA THR A 40 -1.84 9.96 18.39
C THR A 40 -3.06 9.75 17.47
N VAL A 41 -2.87 9.00 16.40
CA VAL A 41 -3.97 8.50 15.56
C VAL A 41 -4.94 7.68 16.41
N GLU A 42 -6.17 8.17 16.53
CA GLU A 42 -7.28 7.43 17.12
C GLU A 42 -7.59 6.19 16.27
N THR A 43 -7.66 5.05 16.91
CA THR A 43 -7.91 3.76 16.27
C THR A 43 -9.20 3.14 16.77
N VAL A 44 -9.81 2.34 15.90
CA VAL A 44 -11.04 1.59 16.17
C VAL A 44 -10.65 0.14 16.41
N ASN A 45 -11.00 -0.40 17.58
CA ASN A 45 -10.79 -1.79 17.91
C ASN A 45 -11.84 -2.62 17.19
N VAL A 46 -11.44 -3.36 16.16
CA VAL A 46 -12.31 -4.32 15.49
C VAL A 46 -11.79 -5.72 15.77
N PRO A 47 -12.59 -6.61 16.37
CA PRO A 47 -12.23 -8.03 16.48
C PRO A 47 -11.93 -8.62 15.10
N ALA A 48 -10.84 -9.38 14.96
CA ALA A 48 -10.39 -9.91 13.67
C ALA A 48 -11.48 -10.75 13.00
N LYS A 49 -12.30 -11.46 13.77
CA LYS A 49 -13.45 -12.24 13.26
C LYS A 49 -14.40 -11.41 12.39
N LEU A 50 -14.63 -10.13 12.71
CA LEU A 50 -15.49 -9.24 11.92
C LEU A 50 -14.80 -8.74 10.64
N LEU A 51 -13.46 -8.77 10.60
CA LEU A 51 -12.66 -8.37 9.44
C LEU A 51 -12.54 -9.48 8.39
N MET A 52 -12.88 -10.73 8.72
CA MET A 52 -12.61 -11.86 7.83
C MET A 52 -13.36 -11.81 6.51
N GLY A 53 -12.83 -12.49 5.50
CA GLY A 53 -13.45 -12.67 4.18
C GLY A 53 -12.98 -11.67 3.12
N LYS A 54 -13.81 -11.51 2.09
CA LYS A 54 -13.48 -10.72 0.89
C LYS A 54 -13.66 -9.22 1.13
N TRP A 55 -12.71 -8.44 0.63
CA TRP A 55 -12.68 -6.99 0.60
C TRP A 55 -12.12 -6.50 -0.74
N HIS A 56 -12.47 -5.27 -1.11
CA HIS A 56 -11.98 -4.59 -2.31
C HIS A 56 -11.39 -3.26 -1.88
N GLN A 57 -10.15 -2.97 -2.27
CA GLN A 57 -9.54 -1.70 -1.97
C GLN A 57 -10.08 -0.63 -2.92
N MET A 58 -10.78 0.34 -2.36
CA MET A 58 -11.45 1.43 -3.07
C MET A 58 -10.54 2.64 -3.25
N TYR A 59 -9.75 2.95 -2.21
CA TYR A 59 -8.81 4.07 -2.22
C TYR A 59 -7.44 3.66 -1.68
N LYS A 60 -6.43 4.36 -2.16
CA LYS A 60 -5.07 4.36 -1.61
C LYS A 60 -4.51 5.78 -1.51
N ALA A 61 -3.53 6.02 -0.64
CA ALA A 61 -2.79 7.29 -0.67
C ALA A 61 -1.88 7.39 -1.92
N ALA A 62 -1.49 8.61 -2.29
CA ALA A 62 -0.50 8.84 -3.34
C ALA A 62 0.89 8.27 -2.96
N ILE A 63 1.29 8.43 -1.70
CA ILE A 63 2.35 7.65 -1.05
C ILE A 63 1.66 6.47 -0.35
N ASN A 64 1.64 5.32 -1.01
CA ASN A 64 0.99 4.12 -0.48
C ASN A 64 1.94 3.34 0.45
N PHE A 65 1.38 2.41 1.22
CA PHE A 65 2.17 1.37 1.92
C PHE A 65 3.09 0.60 0.97
N ASP A 66 2.72 0.52 -0.32
CA ASP A 66 3.53 -0.09 -1.36
C ASP A 66 4.10 0.97 -2.30
N VAL A 67 5.35 1.38 -2.06
CA VAL A 67 6.02 2.41 -2.86
C VAL A 67 6.20 1.96 -4.32
N PHE A 68 6.35 0.66 -4.56
CA PHE A 68 6.53 0.09 -5.90
C PHE A 68 5.23 -0.11 -6.69
N ARG A 69 4.05 -0.03 -6.05
CA ARG A 69 2.75 -0.33 -6.68
C ARG A 69 1.98 0.94 -7.00
N THR A 70 2.45 1.66 -8.01
CA THR A 70 1.89 2.96 -8.37
C THR A 70 0.53 2.86 -9.06
N GLN A 71 0.27 1.79 -9.82
CA GLN A 71 -0.99 1.55 -10.51
C GLN A 71 -1.57 0.18 -10.16
N MET A 72 -2.83 0.18 -9.73
CA MET A 72 -3.57 -1.03 -9.34
C MET A 72 -4.97 -0.93 -9.92
N PHE A 73 -5.47 -2.04 -10.46
CA PHE A 73 -6.81 -2.18 -11.00
C PHE A 73 -7.47 -3.43 -10.41
N CYS A 74 -8.77 -3.38 -10.18
CA CYS A 74 -9.57 -4.53 -9.71
C CYS A 74 -8.95 -5.22 -8.49
N GLN A 75 -8.54 -4.42 -7.50
CA GLN A 75 -7.88 -4.95 -6.30
C GLN A 75 -8.90 -5.75 -5.47
N VAL A 76 -8.49 -6.93 -5.02
CA VAL A 76 -9.22 -7.73 -4.05
C VAL A 76 -8.27 -8.18 -2.93
N ALA A 77 -8.81 -8.26 -1.72
CA ALA A 77 -8.11 -8.71 -0.52
C ALA A 77 -8.96 -9.75 0.22
N TYR A 78 -8.32 -10.84 0.64
CA TYR A 78 -8.95 -11.91 1.41
C TYR A 78 -8.32 -11.95 2.80
N PHE A 79 -9.11 -11.58 3.81
CA PHE A 79 -8.70 -11.54 5.20
C PHE A 79 -8.97 -12.90 5.84
N LYS A 80 -7.95 -13.49 6.48
CA LYS A 80 -8.02 -14.82 7.09
C LYS A 80 -7.36 -14.82 8.46
N GLU A 81 -7.92 -15.59 9.39
CA GLU A 81 -7.31 -15.75 10.71
C GLU A 81 -5.92 -16.37 10.57
N ASN A 82 -4.97 -15.88 11.36
CA ASN A 82 -3.61 -16.39 11.36
C ASN A 82 -3.09 -16.49 12.79
N SER A 83 -3.20 -17.70 13.35
CA SER A 83 -2.75 -18.01 14.72
C SER A 83 -1.25 -17.83 14.92
N VAL A 84 -0.44 -17.86 13.85
CA VAL A 84 1.01 -17.60 13.92
C VAL A 84 1.28 -16.16 14.36
N MET A 85 0.38 -15.23 14.01
CA MET A 85 0.52 -13.80 14.35
C MET A 85 0.02 -13.45 15.74
N GLY A 86 -0.31 -14.45 16.57
CA GLY A 86 -0.80 -14.27 17.94
C GLY A 86 -2.32 -14.11 18.02
N ALA A 87 -2.80 -13.78 19.22
CA ALA A 87 -4.22 -13.59 19.48
C ALA A 87 -4.78 -12.42 18.65
N ASP A 88 -5.89 -12.66 17.95
CA ASP A 88 -6.53 -11.68 17.05
C ASP A 88 -5.63 -11.25 15.86
N GLY A 89 -4.59 -12.04 15.58
CA GLY A 89 -3.74 -11.90 14.40
C GLY A 89 -4.40 -12.47 13.14
N PHE A 90 -4.12 -11.85 12.00
CA PHE A 90 -4.71 -12.26 10.71
C PHE A 90 -3.77 -12.01 9.53
N SER A 91 -4.04 -12.67 8.42
CA SER A 91 -3.36 -12.47 7.15
C SER A 91 -4.29 -11.81 6.13
N ILE A 92 -3.71 -11.06 5.22
CA ILE A 92 -4.38 -10.51 4.04
C ILE A 92 -3.69 -11.09 2.81
N GLU A 93 -4.44 -11.83 2.01
CA GLU A 93 -3.99 -12.30 0.69
C GLU A 93 -4.60 -11.42 -0.38
N GLU A 94 -3.77 -10.69 -1.12
CA GLU A 94 -4.21 -9.65 -2.02
C GLU A 94 -3.86 -10.00 -3.47
N ALA A 95 -4.73 -9.56 -4.37
CA ALA A 95 -4.52 -9.66 -5.80
C ALA A 95 -5.02 -8.41 -6.51
N TYR A 96 -4.32 -8.00 -7.56
CA TYR A 96 -4.67 -6.84 -8.36
C TYR A 96 -4.07 -6.97 -9.76
N ARG A 97 -4.64 -6.24 -10.71
CA ARG A 97 -4.12 -6.15 -12.07
C ARG A 97 -3.20 -4.94 -12.20
N VAL A 98 -2.12 -5.12 -12.96
CA VAL A 98 -1.15 -4.07 -13.30
C VAL A 98 -1.31 -3.63 -14.75
N VAL A 99 -0.82 -2.44 -15.07
CA VAL A 99 -0.86 -1.81 -16.42
C VAL A 99 -2.28 -1.41 -16.88
N SER A 100 -3.27 -2.30 -16.77
CA SER A 100 -4.66 -2.03 -17.12
C SER A 100 -5.63 -2.94 -16.35
N LYS A 101 -6.94 -2.67 -16.48
CA LYS A 101 -8.01 -3.51 -15.94
C LYS A 101 -8.02 -4.96 -16.46
N ASN A 102 -7.36 -5.25 -17.59
CA ASN A 102 -7.24 -6.60 -18.17
C ASN A 102 -5.80 -7.11 -18.13
N GLY A 103 -4.90 -6.39 -17.45
CA GLY A 103 -3.49 -6.75 -17.38
C GLY A 103 -3.23 -7.99 -16.51
N PRO A 104 -1.96 -8.38 -16.37
CA PRO A 104 -1.57 -9.53 -15.58
C PRO A 104 -1.91 -9.30 -14.10
N ILE A 105 -2.18 -10.39 -13.40
CA ILE A 105 -2.52 -10.39 -11.98
C ILE A 105 -1.23 -10.55 -11.17
N GLU A 106 -1.00 -9.60 -10.29
CA GLU A 106 0.00 -9.70 -9.22
C GLU A 106 -0.68 -10.11 -7.92
N THR A 107 0.03 -10.90 -7.12
CA THR A 107 -0.42 -11.37 -5.81
C THR A 107 0.64 -11.12 -4.76
N TYR A 108 0.21 -10.91 -3.52
CA TYR A 108 1.10 -10.76 -2.36
C TYR A 108 0.35 -11.08 -1.07
N LYS A 109 1.11 -11.41 -0.02
CA LYS A 109 0.61 -11.66 1.33
C LYS A 109 1.06 -10.57 2.29
N ARG A 110 0.18 -10.25 3.24
CA ARG A 110 0.54 -9.48 4.43
C ARG A 110 0.07 -10.20 5.70
N ASP A 111 0.88 -10.12 6.74
CA ASP A 111 0.59 -10.73 8.04
C ASP A 111 0.49 -9.64 9.12
N MET A 112 -0.60 -9.67 9.89
CA MET A 112 -0.96 -8.66 10.88
C MET A 112 -0.80 -9.22 12.29
N ASN A 113 0.14 -8.66 13.04
CA ASN A 113 0.30 -8.92 14.48
C ASN A 113 -0.35 -7.79 15.26
N LYS A 114 -1.34 -8.10 16.10
CA LYS A 114 -2.01 -7.09 16.92
C LYS A 114 -1.10 -6.61 18.04
N VAL A 115 -0.94 -5.29 18.15
CA VAL A 115 -0.14 -4.65 19.20
C VAL A 115 -0.93 -3.69 20.09
N GLY A 116 -2.13 -3.33 19.67
CA GLY A 116 -3.02 -2.47 20.42
C GLY A 116 -4.43 -2.48 19.88
N SER A 117 -5.28 -1.67 20.51
CA SER A 117 -6.65 -1.43 20.09
C SER A 117 -6.69 -0.91 18.64
N GLY A 118 -7.10 -1.74 17.68
CA GLY A 118 -7.10 -1.37 16.25
C GLY A 118 -5.71 -1.13 15.63
N GLN A 119 -4.63 -1.53 16.30
CA GLN A 119 -3.25 -1.30 15.87
C GLN A 119 -2.53 -2.61 15.61
N TYR A 120 -1.90 -2.71 14.44
CA TYR A 120 -1.20 -3.90 14.00
C TYR A 120 0.19 -3.57 13.44
N TRP A 121 1.14 -4.46 13.66
CA TRP A 121 2.34 -4.55 12.81
C TRP A 121 2.03 -5.41 11.60
N MET A 122 2.26 -4.84 10.42
CA MET A 122 2.08 -5.44 9.12
C MET A 122 3.42 -5.91 8.57
N TYR A 123 3.55 -7.22 8.43
CA TYR A 123 4.67 -7.89 7.77
C TYR A 123 4.28 -8.22 6.34
N THR A 124 5.25 -8.18 5.43
CA THR A 124 5.03 -8.47 4.01
C THR A 124 6.14 -9.36 3.51
N GLU A 125 5.90 -10.11 2.44
CA GLU A 125 6.92 -10.98 1.83
C GLU A 125 8.06 -10.20 1.15
N GLU A 126 7.89 -8.89 0.92
CA GLU A 126 8.79 -8.08 0.09
C GLU A 126 9.68 -7.09 0.86
N TYR A 127 9.28 -6.71 2.08
CA TYR A 127 10.01 -5.76 2.91
C TYR A 127 10.42 -6.39 4.23
N PHE A 128 11.65 -6.11 4.65
CA PHE A 128 12.20 -6.62 5.90
C PHE A 128 11.58 -5.96 7.14
N TYR A 129 11.27 -4.66 7.06
CA TYR A 129 10.75 -3.91 8.21
C TYR A 129 9.22 -3.92 8.25
N PRO A 130 8.60 -4.24 9.40
CA PRO A 130 7.16 -4.18 9.55
C PRO A 130 6.67 -2.73 9.44
N ARG A 131 5.49 -2.55 8.88
CA ARG A 131 4.80 -1.26 8.78
C ARG A 131 3.64 -1.21 9.76
N GLN A 132 3.21 -0.01 10.13
CA GLN A 132 2.05 0.18 10.99
C GLN A 132 0.76 0.04 10.18
N PHE A 133 -0.20 -0.73 10.68
CA PHE A 133 -1.52 -0.90 10.07
C PHE A 133 -2.57 -0.58 11.13
N TYR A 134 -3.11 0.63 11.07
CA TYR A 134 -4.05 1.17 12.05
C TYR A 134 -5.43 1.28 11.43
N ILE A 135 -6.41 0.62 12.01
CA ILE A 135 -7.82 0.79 11.63
C ILE A 135 -8.29 2.09 12.27
N ILE A 136 -8.54 3.11 11.47
CA ILE A 136 -8.88 4.45 11.95
C ILE A 136 -10.37 4.76 11.85
N HIS A 137 -11.10 4.02 11.02
CA HIS A 137 -12.55 4.17 10.88
C HIS A 137 -13.18 2.95 10.23
N THR A 138 -14.44 2.69 10.54
CA THR A 138 -15.20 1.55 10.05
C THR A 138 -16.67 1.89 10.01
N GLY A 139 -17.43 1.22 9.15
CA GLY A 139 -18.88 1.36 9.17
C GLY A 139 -19.61 0.43 8.21
N PRO A 140 -20.94 0.59 8.11
CA PRO A 140 -21.76 1.51 8.90
C PRO A 140 -21.99 1.00 10.33
N GLY A 141 -22.31 1.94 11.23
CA GLY A 141 -22.87 1.65 12.56
C GLY A 141 -22.01 0.78 13.47
N TYR A 142 -20.68 0.81 13.31
CA TYR A 142 -19.78 0.12 14.23
C TYR A 142 -19.59 0.93 15.50
N ASP A 143 -19.81 0.31 16.65
CA ASP A 143 -19.60 0.90 17.95
C ASP A 143 -18.36 0.28 18.60
N ASN A 144 -17.38 1.13 18.91
CA ASN A 144 -16.11 0.75 19.48
C ASN A 144 -16.20 0.35 20.96
N GLU A 145 -17.25 0.76 21.67
CA GLU A 145 -17.46 0.41 23.08
C GLU A 145 -18.09 -0.98 23.21
N THR A 146 -19.14 -1.25 22.44
CA THR A 146 -19.81 -2.56 22.44
C THR A 146 -19.10 -3.60 21.55
N LEU A 147 -18.18 -3.17 20.68
CA LEU A 147 -17.51 -4.00 19.67
C LEU A 147 -18.50 -4.70 18.74
N THR A 148 -19.65 -4.07 18.52
CA THR A 148 -20.72 -4.59 17.67
C THR A 148 -21.02 -3.65 16.52
N THR A 149 -21.63 -4.21 15.48
CA THR A 149 -22.18 -3.47 14.36
C THR A 149 -23.69 -3.45 14.49
N MET A 150 -24.26 -2.25 14.49
CA MET A 150 -25.70 -2.04 14.46
C MET A 150 -26.30 -2.37 13.09
N ALA A 151 -25.46 -2.51 12.06
CA ALA A 151 -25.89 -2.87 10.73
C ALA A 151 -26.12 -4.39 10.64
N PRO A 152 -27.32 -4.85 10.23
CA PRO A 152 -27.60 -6.28 10.11
C PRO A 152 -26.71 -6.99 9.07
N GLU A 153 -26.28 -6.27 8.04
CA GLU A 153 -25.31 -6.72 7.03
C GLU A 153 -23.85 -6.78 7.52
N GLY A 154 -23.59 -6.30 8.75
CA GLY A 154 -22.26 -6.22 9.32
C GLY A 154 -21.40 -5.09 8.74
N LEU A 155 -20.10 -5.15 9.01
CA LEU A 155 -19.14 -4.13 8.57
C LEU A 155 -18.99 -4.11 7.03
N GLN A 156 -19.25 -2.95 6.42
CA GLN A 156 -19.21 -2.76 4.97
C GLN A 156 -17.95 -2.07 4.45
N TYR A 157 -17.29 -1.24 5.26
CA TYR A 157 -16.03 -0.58 4.90
C TYR A 157 -15.08 -0.42 6.07
N LEU A 158 -13.80 -0.29 5.73
CA LEU A 158 -12.67 -0.08 6.64
C LEU A 158 -11.79 1.04 6.08
N VAL A 159 -11.33 1.92 6.95
CA VAL A 159 -10.31 2.93 6.64
C VAL A 159 -9.08 2.63 7.48
N ILE A 160 -7.96 2.45 6.82
CA ILE A 160 -6.68 2.09 7.43
C ILE A 160 -5.63 3.13 7.10
N SER A 161 -4.78 3.43 8.07
CA SER A 161 -3.64 4.32 7.91
C SER A 161 -2.46 3.88 8.78
N ASP A 162 -1.41 4.71 8.83
CA ASP A 162 -0.26 4.56 9.73
C ASP A 162 -0.29 5.63 10.83
N ALA A 163 0.65 5.58 11.78
CA ALA A 163 0.69 6.54 12.90
C ALA A 163 0.88 8.00 12.45
N ASN A 164 1.38 8.23 11.24
CA ASN A 164 1.68 9.56 10.71
C ASN A 164 0.68 10.01 9.64
N ARG A 165 -0.41 9.25 9.41
CA ARG A 165 -1.42 9.54 8.38
C ARG A 165 -0.84 9.72 6.98
N LEU A 166 0.27 9.05 6.68
CA LEU A 166 0.94 9.14 5.37
C LEU A 166 0.35 8.14 4.39
N SER A 167 0.17 6.90 4.84
CA SER A 167 -0.40 5.82 4.05
C SER A 167 -1.91 5.75 4.27
N LEU A 168 -2.66 5.37 3.23
CA LEU A 168 -4.11 5.19 3.29
C LEU A 168 -4.49 3.94 2.52
N MET A 169 -5.38 3.13 3.10
CA MET A 169 -6.12 2.09 2.41
C MET A 169 -7.58 2.15 2.83
N VAL A 170 -8.49 2.21 1.87
CA VAL A 170 -9.93 2.08 2.14
C VAL A 170 -10.38 0.76 1.52
N PHE A 171 -10.92 -0.13 2.34
CA PHE A 171 -11.53 -1.38 1.89
C PHE A 171 -13.05 -1.30 1.97
N ALA A 172 -13.73 -1.98 1.04
CA ALA A 172 -15.17 -2.17 1.07
C ALA A 172 -15.56 -3.61 0.73
N ARG A 173 -16.67 -4.09 1.27
CA ARG A 173 -17.22 -5.43 0.98
C ARG A 173 -17.68 -5.52 -0.47
N ASP A 174 -18.46 -4.54 -0.91
CA ASP A 174 -18.98 -4.43 -2.27
C ASP A 174 -18.63 -3.05 -2.87
N PRO A 175 -17.86 -3.00 -3.97
CA PRO A 175 -17.53 -1.75 -4.66
C PRO A 175 -18.74 -0.94 -5.10
N VAL A 176 -19.79 -1.60 -5.59
CA VAL A 176 -20.98 -0.92 -6.13
C VAL A 176 -21.76 -0.27 -5.00
N ALA A 177 -22.05 -1.04 -3.94
CA ALA A 177 -22.71 -0.52 -2.76
C ALA A 177 -21.89 0.61 -2.10
N PHE A 178 -20.56 0.48 -2.07
CA PHE A 178 -19.68 1.51 -1.55
C PHE A 178 -19.82 2.83 -2.29
N TYR A 179 -19.73 2.83 -3.62
CA TYR A 179 -19.87 4.06 -4.41
C TYR A 179 -21.26 4.70 -4.27
N GLN A 180 -22.30 3.88 -4.13
CA GLN A 180 -23.68 4.35 -4.02
C GLN A 180 -24.03 4.91 -2.62
N LYS A 181 -23.48 4.32 -1.55
CA LYS A 181 -23.93 4.60 -0.18
C LYS A 181 -22.88 5.24 0.74
N TYR A 182 -21.63 4.80 0.66
CA TYR A 182 -20.60 5.10 1.67
C TYR A 182 -19.51 6.04 1.18
N ASN A 183 -19.42 6.26 -0.13
CA ASN A 183 -18.34 7.04 -0.73
C ASN A 183 -18.29 8.49 -0.24
N GLU A 184 -19.43 9.15 -0.12
CA GLU A 184 -19.49 10.54 0.37
C GLU A 184 -19.09 10.65 1.84
N GLU A 185 -19.60 9.75 2.68
CA GLU A 185 -19.27 9.66 4.10
C GLU A 185 -17.76 9.45 4.31
N VAL A 186 -17.18 8.46 3.62
CA VAL A 186 -15.74 8.15 3.72
C VAL A 186 -14.90 9.32 3.23
N ASN A 187 -15.23 9.94 2.09
CA ASN A 187 -14.48 11.10 1.62
C ASN A 187 -14.58 12.30 2.58
N THR A 188 -15.73 12.50 3.21
CA THR A 188 -15.92 13.53 4.24
C THR A 188 -15.07 13.25 5.48
N TYR A 189 -15.06 12.00 5.94
CA TYR A 189 -14.20 11.53 7.03
C TYR A 189 -12.71 11.75 6.72
N LEU A 190 -12.26 11.33 5.52
CA LEU A 190 -10.88 11.46 5.07
C LEU A 190 -10.42 12.92 5.05
N LYS A 191 -11.24 13.82 4.47
CA LYS A 191 -10.97 15.27 4.47
C LYS A 191 -10.86 15.81 5.89
N LYS A 192 -11.79 15.46 6.78
CA LYS A 192 -11.79 15.89 8.18
C LYS A 192 -10.54 15.43 8.94
N LYS A 193 -10.03 14.23 8.66
CA LYS A 193 -8.81 13.69 9.28
C LYS A 193 -7.51 14.14 8.60
N GLY A 194 -7.59 14.99 7.58
CA GLY A 194 -6.44 15.60 6.91
C GLY A 194 -5.85 14.80 5.74
N PHE A 195 -6.58 13.81 5.21
CA PHE A 195 -6.20 13.13 3.97
C PHE A 195 -6.64 13.97 2.77
N GLY A 196 -5.69 14.34 1.92
CA GLY A 196 -5.94 15.21 0.77
C GLY A 196 -6.02 16.69 1.12
N GLY A 197 -6.73 17.47 0.30
CA GLY A 197 -6.70 18.94 0.34
C GLY A 197 -5.49 19.49 -0.42
N ASN A 198 -4.78 20.45 0.17
CA ASN A 198 -3.57 21.05 -0.46
C ASN A 198 -2.32 20.19 -0.31
N VAL A 199 -2.44 19.05 0.38
CA VAL A 199 -1.37 18.08 0.58
C VAL A 199 -1.54 16.92 -0.41
N PHE A 200 -0.71 16.90 -1.46
CA PHE A 200 -0.90 15.95 -2.56
C PHE A 200 -0.45 14.51 -2.21
N TRP A 201 0.45 14.33 -1.23
CA TRP A 201 1.09 13.04 -0.98
C TRP A 201 0.23 12.04 -0.20
N ASN A 202 -0.67 12.50 0.67
CA ASN A 202 -1.63 11.65 1.38
C ASN A 202 -3.04 11.70 0.76
N SER A 203 -3.16 12.30 -0.42
CA SER A 203 -4.44 12.46 -1.10
C SER A 203 -5.04 11.09 -1.49
N PRO A 204 -6.33 10.83 -1.17
CA PRO A 204 -7.00 9.61 -1.56
C PRO A 204 -7.08 9.49 -3.08
N LYS A 205 -6.46 8.44 -3.63
CA LYS A 205 -6.53 8.07 -5.04
C LYS A 205 -7.44 6.86 -5.20
N PRO A 206 -8.50 6.96 -6.02
CA PRO A 206 -9.38 5.83 -6.27
C PRO A 206 -8.64 4.72 -7.01
N ILE A 207 -8.96 3.48 -6.68
CA ILE A 207 -8.56 2.28 -7.42
C ILE A 207 -9.75 1.90 -8.31
N TYR A 208 -9.46 1.52 -9.56
CA TYR A 208 -10.52 1.12 -10.49
C TYR A 208 -11.20 -0.17 -10.02
N GLN A 209 -12.51 -0.10 -9.79
CA GLN A 209 -13.36 -1.22 -9.35
C GLN A 209 -14.68 -1.24 -10.17
N GLY A 210 -14.55 -1.31 -11.50
CA GLY A 210 -15.70 -1.37 -12.41
C GLY A 210 -16.45 -2.71 -12.36
N GLN A 211 -17.66 -2.75 -12.92
CA GLN A 211 -18.45 -3.99 -13.04
C GLN A 211 -17.78 -5.03 -13.96
N ASP A 212 -16.87 -4.57 -14.82
CA ASP A 212 -16.05 -5.36 -15.72
C ASP A 212 -14.76 -5.89 -15.07
N CYS A 213 -14.58 -5.69 -13.76
CA CYS A 213 -13.48 -6.29 -13.03
C CYS A 213 -13.71 -7.78 -12.79
N GLU A 214 -12.86 -8.61 -13.37
CA GLU A 214 -12.76 -10.03 -13.04
C GLU A 214 -11.80 -10.22 -11.86
N TRP A 215 -12.35 -10.33 -10.64
CA TRP A 215 -11.57 -10.60 -9.44
C TRP A 215 -11.25 -12.09 -9.28
N PRO A 216 -9.98 -12.47 -9.08
CA PRO A 216 -9.61 -13.86 -8.84
C PRO A 216 -10.21 -14.36 -7.53
N THR A 217 -10.55 -15.65 -7.49
CA THR A 217 -11.05 -16.29 -6.27
C THR A 217 -9.93 -16.45 -5.23
N GLU A 218 -10.29 -16.62 -3.96
CA GLU A 218 -9.32 -16.86 -2.88
C GLU A 218 -8.36 -18.04 -3.19
N LYS A 219 -8.89 -19.14 -3.73
CA LYS A 219 -8.09 -20.32 -4.11
C LYS A 219 -7.12 -20.00 -5.25
N GLU A 220 -7.56 -19.18 -6.21
CA GLU A 220 -6.71 -18.75 -7.32
C GLU A 220 -5.58 -17.83 -6.84
N VAL A 221 -5.88 -16.88 -5.94
CA VAL A 221 -4.86 -15.99 -5.34
C VAL A 221 -3.81 -16.82 -4.61
N PHE A 222 -4.24 -17.78 -3.80
CA PHE A 222 -3.34 -18.69 -3.11
C PHE A 222 -2.46 -19.50 -4.08
N ALA A 223 -3.06 -20.13 -5.10
CA ALA A 223 -2.34 -20.95 -6.08
C ALA A 223 -1.30 -20.13 -6.86
N ARG A 224 -1.69 -18.93 -7.34
CA ARG A 224 -0.77 -18.01 -8.05
C ARG A 224 0.42 -17.60 -7.19
N ARG A 225 0.20 -17.33 -5.90
CA ARG A 225 1.29 -17.00 -4.98
C ARG A 225 2.25 -18.17 -4.77
N VAL A 226 1.72 -19.37 -4.54
CA VAL A 226 2.55 -20.58 -4.36
C VAL A 226 3.42 -20.83 -5.60
N LEU A 227 2.84 -20.74 -6.80
CA LEU A 227 3.57 -20.89 -8.06
C LEU A 227 4.65 -19.81 -8.23
N LYS A 228 4.32 -18.54 -7.97
CA LYS A 228 5.28 -17.42 -8.03
C LYS A 228 6.48 -17.66 -7.11
N ASN A 229 6.23 -18.12 -5.87
CA ASN A 229 7.30 -18.41 -4.91
C ASN A 229 8.15 -19.61 -5.35
N GLN A 230 7.54 -20.64 -5.96
CA GLN A 230 8.28 -21.77 -6.53
C GLN A 230 9.21 -21.33 -7.67
N GLU A 231 8.69 -20.56 -8.63
CA GLU A 231 9.47 -20.04 -9.75
C GLU A 231 10.63 -19.14 -9.28
N GLN A 232 10.41 -18.31 -8.27
CA GLN A 232 11.46 -17.46 -7.70
C GLN A 232 12.55 -18.29 -7.02
N ASN A 233 12.17 -19.35 -6.30
CA ASN A 233 13.11 -20.27 -5.68
C ASN A 233 13.90 -21.10 -6.69
N GLU A 234 13.29 -21.48 -7.82
CA GLU A 234 14.00 -22.15 -8.91
C GLU A 234 14.98 -21.20 -9.61
N LYS A 235 14.55 -19.97 -9.89
CA LYS A 235 15.42 -18.93 -10.47
C LYS A 235 16.61 -18.64 -9.57
N SER A 236 16.41 -18.49 -8.26
CA SER A 236 17.48 -18.23 -7.29
C SER A 236 18.45 -19.40 -7.17
N LYS A 237 17.97 -20.64 -7.23
CA LYS A 237 18.83 -21.84 -7.31
C LYS A 237 19.63 -21.87 -8.60
N SER A 238 18.99 -21.61 -9.76
CA SER A 238 19.68 -21.60 -11.05
C SER A 238 20.73 -20.47 -11.18
N SER A 239 20.47 -19.31 -10.57
CA SER A 239 21.44 -18.20 -10.54
C SER A 239 22.59 -18.49 -9.59
N THR A 240 22.33 -19.19 -8.49
CA THR A 240 23.37 -19.68 -7.57
C THR A 240 24.26 -20.71 -8.26
N GLU A 241 23.67 -21.69 -8.97
CA GLU A 241 24.41 -22.68 -9.77
C GLU A 241 25.21 -22.04 -10.91
N LYS A 242 24.66 -21.03 -11.60
CA LYS A 242 25.38 -20.27 -12.62
C LYS A 242 26.53 -19.44 -12.05
N SER A 243 26.39 -18.85 -10.85
CA SER A 243 27.45 -18.08 -10.20
C SER A 243 28.58 -18.96 -9.65
N ILE A 244 28.26 -20.17 -9.17
CA ILE A 244 29.26 -21.15 -8.70
C ILE A 244 30.10 -21.69 -9.88
N ILE A 245 29.52 -21.72 -11.09
CA ILE A 245 30.21 -22.19 -12.30
C ILE A 245 30.95 -21.06 -13.04
N SER A 246 30.66 -19.77 -12.78
CA SER A 246 31.31 -18.66 -13.52
C SER A 246 32.63 -18.16 -12.92
N ASP A 247 32.87 -18.32 -11.61
CA ASP A 247 34.00 -17.66 -10.92
C ASP A 247 35.08 -18.63 -10.40
N SER A 248 35.03 -19.90 -10.83
CA SER A 248 36.05 -20.89 -10.49
C SER A 248 37.07 -21.04 -11.63
N PRO A 249 38.40 -20.93 -11.39
CA PRO A 249 39.44 -21.26 -12.37
C PRO A 249 39.36 -22.71 -12.90
N PHE A 250 38.50 -23.55 -12.31
CA PHE A 250 38.24 -24.92 -12.73
C PHE A 250 37.09 -25.06 -13.73
N ALA A 251 36.36 -23.98 -14.08
CA ALA A 251 35.26 -24.02 -15.03
C ALA A 251 35.72 -24.38 -16.46
N ASP A 252 36.95 -24.01 -16.83
CA ASP A 252 37.58 -24.46 -18.08
C ASP A 252 38.16 -25.89 -17.98
N PHE A 253 38.39 -26.37 -16.76
CA PHE A 253 38.93 -27.70 -16.46
C PHE A 253 37.91 -28.82 -16.71
N ILE A 254 36.62 -28.52 -16.50
CA ILE A 254 35.52 -29.48 -16.70
C ILE A 254 35.04 -29.51 -18.16
N LYS A 255 35.23 -28.43 -18.92
CA LYS A 255 34.67 -28.30 -20.28
C LYS A 255 35.40 -29.12 -21.36
N ASN A 256 36.62 -29.59 -21.14
CA ASN A 256 37.37 -30.37 -22.14
C ASN A 256 38.34 -31.41 -21.55
N PRO A 257 37.85 -32.51 -20.94
CA PRO A 257 38.70 -33.57 -20.38
C PRO A 257 39.58 -34.29 -21.42
N LYS A 258 39.26 -34.19 -22.72
CA LYS A 258 40.02 -34.83 -23.81
C LYS A 258 41.36 -34.14 -24.12
N LYS A 259 41.49 -32.82 -23.92
CA LYS A 259 42.75 -32.10 -24.21
C LYS A 259 43.87 -32.41 -23.23
N ILE A 260 43.53 -32.81 -22.01
CA ILE A 260 44.49 -33.11 -20.93
C ILE A 260 45.07 -34.52 -21.08
N LEU A 261 44.28 -35.49 -21.56
CA LEU A 261 44.78 -36.84 -21.86
C LEU A 261 45.86 -36.82 -22.96
N ASP A 262 45.70 -35.96 -23.97
CA ASP A 262 46.69 -35.79 -25.04
C ASP A 262 47.96 -35.03 -24.60
N GLN A 263 47.88 -34.22 -23.52
CA GLN A 263 49.04 -33.53 -22.94
C GLN A 263 49.81 -34.41 -21.94
N LEU A 264 49.10 -35.25 -21.17
CA LEU A 264 49.72 -36.20 -20.24
C LEU A 264 50.34 -37.41 -20.95
N ALA A 265 49.86 -37.76 -22.14
CA ALA A 265 50.44 -38.82 -22.98
C ALA A 265 51.72 -38.41 -23.73
N LYS A 266 52.18 -37.16 -23.58
CA LYS A 266 53.39 -36.60 -24.24
C LYS A 266 54.51 -36.24 -23.26
N GLN A 267 54.43 -36.66 -22.00
CA GLN A 267 55.55 -36.60 -21.03
C GLN A 267 56.14 -37.99 -20.79
#